data_AF-A0A4U9W502-F1
#
_entry.id   AF-A0A4U9W502-F1
#
_cell.length_a   1.000
_cell.length_b   1.000
_cell.length_c   1.000
_cell.angle_alpha   90.00
_cell.angle_beta   90.00
_cell.angle_gamma   90.00
#
_symmetry.space_group_name_H-M   'P 1'
#
loop_
_entity.id
_entity.type
_entity.pdbx_description
1 polymer ?
#
loop_
_entity_poly.entity_id
_entity_poly.type
_entity_poly.pdbx_seq_one_letter_code
_entity_poly.pdbx_strand_id
1 'polypeptide(L)'
;MFMAQSRQPYPASLPQVLAQFAGDDYQQDLLRLKSLLSNLGCSIPTLYKQYTELCEPGGVQFIDFGTDPAFNHCIDGLVLVDLTRLKPARYQRYIAAHL
;
A
#
# COMPACT_ATOMS: atom_id res chain seq x y z
N MET A 1 -5.69 -13.11 14.69
CA MET A 1 -6.12 -11.70 14.58
C MET A 1 -6.96 -11.60 13.33
N PHE A 2 -8.23 -11.21 13.42
CA PHE A 2 -9.06 -11.00 12.23
C PHE A 2 -8.67 -9.68 11.59
N MET A 3 -8.18 -9.71 10.35
CA MET A 3 -7.93 -8.50 9.57
C MET A 3 -9.26 -7.94 9.07
N ALA A 4 -9.39 -6.61 9.04
CA ALA A 4 -10.58 -5.95 8.53
C ALA A 4 -10.78 -6.29 7.04
N GLN A 5 -12.03 -6.49 6.64
CA GLN A 5 -12.41 -6.81 5.26
C GLN A 5 -13.38 -5.78 4.71
N SER A 6 -13.24 -5.48 3.42
CA SER A 6 -14.14 -4.62 2.67
C SER A 6 -15.53 -5.24 2.60
N ARG A 7 -16.55 -4.37 2.64
CA ARG A 7 -17.96 -4.77 2.45
C ARG A 7 -18.31 -4.95 0.97
N GLN A 8 -17.45 -4.46 0.09
CA GLN A 8 -17.56 -4.52 -1.37
C GLN A 8 -16.17 -4.86 -1.92
N PRO A 9 -15.68 -6.09 -1.73
CA PRO A 9 -14.30 -6.44 -2.02
C PRO A 9 -13.98 -6.23 -3.51
N TYR A 10 -12.89 -5.52 -3.77
CA TYR A 10 -12.33 -5.49 -5.11
C TYR A 10 -11.85 -6.92 -5.45
N PRO A 11 -12.14 -7.44 -6.66
CA PRO A 11 -11.81 -8.83 -6.99
C PRO A 11 -10.33 -9.11 -6.76
N ALA A 12 -10.05 -10.23 -6.08
CA ALA A 12 -8.70 -10.64 -5.77
C ALA A 12 -7.85 -10.68 -7.04
N SER A 13 -6.61 -10.19 -6.94
CA SER A 13 -5.63 -10.32 -8.02
C SER A 13 -5.50 -11.79 -8.42
N LEU A 14 -5.53 -12.04 -9.73
CA LEU A 14 -5.45 -13.40 -10.27
C LEU A 14 -4.18 -14.08 -9.70
N PRO A 15 -4.26 -15.31 -9.16
CA PRO A 15 -3.12 -16.01 -8.52
C PRO A 15 -1.83 -16.00 -9.36
N GLN A 16 -1.97 -15.94 -10.68
CA GLN A 16 -0.88 -15.87 -11.65
C GLN A 16 -0.06 -14.57 -11.58
N VAL A 17 -0.67 -13.44 -11.24
CA VAL A 17 0.04 -12.16 -11.08
C VAL A 17 0.85 -12.16 -9.80
N LEU A 18 0.28 -12.66 -8.70
CA LEU A 18 0.97 -12.78 -7.42
C LEU A 18 2.15 -13.75 -7.51
N ALA A 19 2.03 -14.84 -8.27
CA ALA A 19 3.11 -15.79 -8.52
C ALA A 19 4.34 -15.19 -9.21
N GLN A 20 4.27 -13.97 -9.75
CA GLN A 20 5.43 -13.29 -10.34
C GLN A 20 6.33 -12.59 -9.30
N PHE A 21 5.89 -12.49 -8.06
CA PHE A 21 6.63 -11.83 -6.97
C PHE A 21 7.10 -12.86 -5.96
N ALA A 22 8.39 -12.81 -5.61
CA ALA A 22 8.96 -13.73 -4.63
C ALA A 22 8.65 -13.27 -3.19
N GLY A 23 8.63 -11.95 -2.96
CA GLY A 23 8.52 -11.35 -1.64
C GLY A 23 9.85 -11.24 -0.89
N ASP A 24 10.94 -11.78 -1.45
CA ASP A 24 12.23 -11.92 -0.76
C ASP A 24 13.16 -10.72 -0.99
N ASP A 25 13.04 -10.05 -2.14
CA ASP A 25 13.85 -8.87 -2.51
C ASP A 25 12.93 -7.73 -2.97
N TYR A 26 12.77 -6.75 -2.10
CA TYR A 26 11.95 -5.57 -2.35
C TYR A 26 12.34 -4.80 -3.61
N GLN A 27 13.64 -4.64 -3.90
CA GLN A 27 14.09 -3.84 -5.05
C GLN A 27 13.75 -4.57 -6.36
N GLN A 28 14.00 -5.87 -6.41
CA GLN A 28 13.67 -6.71 -7.57
C GLN A 28 12.16 -6.74 -7.81
N ASP A 29 11.37 -6.99 -6.76
CA ASP A 29 9.91 -7.03 -6.88
C ASP A 29 9.33 -5.66 -7.25
N LEU A 30 9.89 -4.55 -6.74
CA LEU A 30 9.47 -3.20 -7.13
C LEU A 30 9.79 -2.88 -8.59
N LEU A 31 10.96 -3.30 -9.10
CA LEU A 31 11.32 -3.14 -10.50
C LEU A 31 10.36 -3.93 -11.41
N ARG A 32 10.05 -5.17 -11.03
CA ARG A 32 9.06 -6.00 -11.74
C ARG A 32 7.67 -5.36 -11.72
N LEU A 33 7.21 -4.88 -10.57
CA LEU A 33 5.92 -4.19 -10.44
C LEU A 33 5.85 -2.97 -11.37
N LYS A 34 6.90 -2.14 -11.40
CA LYS A 34 6.96 -0.98 -12.29
C LYS A 34 6.92 -1.38 -13.76
N SER A 35 7.62 -2.44 -14.15
CA SER A 35 7.59 -2.95 -15.53
C SER A 35 6.20 -3.43 -15.93
N LEU A 36 5.53 -4.22 -15.08
CA LEU A 36 4.16 -4.69 -15.33
C LEU A 36 3.17 -3.53 -15.47
N LEU A 37 3.24 -2.54 -14.58
CA LEU A 37 2.39 -1.35 -14.65
C LEU A 37 2.67 -0.51 -15.90
N SER A 38 3.95 -0.36 -16.27
CA SER A 38 4.34 0.38 -17.47
C SER A 38 3.78 -0.26 -18.74
N ASN A 39 3.71 -1.59 -18.81
CA ASN A 39 3.10 -2.30 -19.93
C ASN A 39 1.58 -2.03 -20.04
N LEU A 40 0.94 -1.63 -18.94
CA LEU A 40 -0.46 -1.23 -18.88
C LEU A 40 -0.65 0.29 -19.02
N GLY A 41 0.41 1.06 -19.31
CA GLY A 41 0.36 2.52 -19.37
C GLY A 41 0.12 3.18 -18.00
N CYS A 42 0.36 2.44 -16.91
CA CYS A 42 0.11 2.86 -15.54
C CYS A 42 1.41 3.05 -14.76
N SER A 43 1.32 3.74 -13.62
CA SER A 43 2.43 3.89 -12.68
C SER A 43 1.96 3.61 -11.26
N ILE A 44 2.90 3.36 -10.34
CA ILE A 44 2.56 3.17 -8.93
C ILE A 44 1.94 4.46 -8.40
N PRO A 45 0.73 4.42 -7.81
CA PRO A 45 0.10 5.62 -7.27
C PRO A 45 0.97 6.32 -6.22
N THR A 46 1.12 7.63 -6.34
CA THR A 46 1.98 8.44 -5.47
C THR A 46 1.66 8.25 -3.98
N LEU A 47 0.38 8.13 -3.63
CA LEU A 47 -0.05 7.95 -2.24
C LEU A 47 0.53 6.67 -1.61
N TYR A 48 0.68 5.60 -2.38
CA TYR A 48 1.16 4.32 -1.85
C TYR A 48 2.64 4.42 -1.48
N LYS A 49 3.41 5.08 -2.36
CA LYS A 49 4.79 5.44 -2.07
C LYS A 49 4.89 6.37 -0.87
N GLN A 50 4.04 7.39 -0.79
CA GLN A 50 4.04 8.32 0.34
C GLN A 50 3.76 7.63 1.67
N TYR A 51 2.76 6.74 1.72
CA TYR A 51 2.44 5.99 2.95
C TYR A 51 3.60 5.09 3.36
N THR A 52 4.10 4.25 2.46
CA THR A 52 5.20 3.31 2.75
C THR A 52 6.49 4.01 3.19
N GLU A 53 6.72 5.24 2.77
CA GLU A 53 7.90 6.02 3.16
C GLU A 53 7.82 6.66 4.55
N LEU A 54 6.65 6.66 5.21
CA LEU A 54 6.45 7.27 6.54
C LEU A 54 7.13 6.48 7.66
N CYS A 55 7.11 5.15 7.57
CA CYS A 55 7.55 4.25 8.64
C CYS A 55 8.74 3.39 8.22
N GLU A 56 9.41 2.81 9.21
CA GLU A 56 10.35 1.71 9.01
C GLU A 56 9.63 0.45 8.46
N PRO A 57 10.35 -0.50 7.82
CA PRO A 57 9.75 -1.66 7.14
C PRO A 57 8.75 -2.45 7.99
N GLY A 58 7.50 -2.54 7.54
CA GLY A 58 6.39 -3.21 8.25
C GLY A 58 5.57 -2.29 9.17
N GLY A 59 5.88 -0.99 9.25
CA GLY A 59 5.05 0.00 9.93
C GLY A 59 3.85 0.48 9.09
N VAL A 60 3.74 0.00 7.84
CA VAL A 60 2.61 0.28 6.95
C VAL A 60 2.15 -1.04 6.34
N GLN A 61 0.84 -1.27 6.35
CA GLN A 61 0.21 -2.44 5.74
C GLN A 61 -1.02 -2.01 4.96
N PHE A 62 -1.13 -2.45 3.70
CA PHE A 62 -2.36 -2.36 2.92
C PHE A 62 -3.16 -3.63 3.20
N ILE A 63 -4.33 -3.49 3.81
CA ILE A 63 -5.08 -4.61 4.37
C ILE A 63 -6.08 -5.17 3.37
N ASP A 64 -6.90 -4.30 2.78
CA ASP A 64 -7.92 -4.72 1.83
C ASP A 64 -8.28 -3.57 0.87
N PHE A 65 -8.85 -3.93 -0.27
CA PHE A 65 -9.33 -3.00 -1.29
C PHE A 65 -10.81 -3.23 -1.57
N GLY A 66 -11.53 -2.14 -1.73
CA GLY A 66 -12.95 -2.14 -2.03
C GLY A 66 -13.28 -1.44 -3.33
N THR A 67 -14.55 -1.53 -3.72
CA THR A 67 -15.17 -0.60 -4.67
C THR A 67 -16.27 0.17 -3.97
N ASP A 68 -16.31 1.48 -4.12
CA ASP A 68 -17.38 2.32 -3.57
C ASP A 68 -18.37 2.77 -4.67
N PRO A 69 -19.57 2.15 -4.77
CA PRO A 69 -20.60 2.57 -5.72
C PRO A 69 -21.14 3.98 -5.47
N ALA A 70 -21.09 4.46 -4.22
CA ALA A 70 -21.54 5.83 -3.89
C ALA A 70 -20.53 6.90 -4.34
N PHE A 71 -19.29 6.49 -4.66
CA PHE A 71 -18.23 7.35 -5.18
C PHE A 71 -17.75 6.89 -6.56
N ASN A 72 -18.69 6.77 -7.52
CA ASN A 72 -18.42 6.46 -8.93
C ASN A 72 -17.60 5.17 -9.15
N HIS A 73 -17.85 4.14 -8.35
CA HIS A 73 -17.10 2.87 -8.39
C HIS A 73 -15.58 3.07 -8.26
N CYS A 74 -15.14 4.05 -7.46
CA CYS A 74 -13.72 4.18 -7.18
C CYS A 74 -13.20 2.97 -6.42
N ILE A 75 -11.89 2.75 -6.50
CA ILE A 75 -11.20 1.76 -5.68
C ILE A 75 -10.74 2.47 -4.41
N ASP A 76 -11.23 2.03 -3.25
CA ASP A 76 -10.77 2.45 -1.94
C ASP A 76 -9.86 1.39 -1.31
N GLY A 77 -8.93 1.82 -0.45
CA GLY A 77 -7.95 0.94 0.17
C GLY A 77 -7.82 1.22 1.66
N LEU A 78 -7.88 0.16 2.47
CA LEU A 78 -7.62 0.24 3.91
C LEU A 78 -6.13 0.13 4.17
N VAL A 79 -5.55 1.20 4.75
CA VAL A 79 -4.13 1.26 5.12
C VAL A 79 -4.00 1.38 6.63
N LEU A 80 -3.24 0.46 7.22
CA LEU A 80 -2.83 0.52 8.63
C LEU A 80 -1.43 1.13 8.71
N VAL A 81 -1.30 2.15 9.56
CA VAL A 81 -0.03 2.83 9.84
C VAL A 81 0.27 2.74 11.32
N ASP A 82 1.42 2.16 11.66
CA ASP A 82 1.91 2.06 13.02
C ASP A 82 2.79 3.27 13.35
N LEU A 83 2.22 4.22 14.11
CA LEU A 83 2.89 5.45 14.48
C LEU A 83 4.13 5.23 15.37
N THR A 84 4.21 4.09 16.06
CA THR A 84 5.40 3.74 16.86
C THR A 84 6.62 3.43 16.00
N ARG A 85 6.41 3.20 14.69
CA ARG A 85 7.42 2.86 13.71
C ARG A 85 7.71 3.98 12.72
N LEU A 86 7.23 5.19 12.98
CA LEU A 86 7.54 6.36 12.17
C LEU A 86 9.05 6.58 12.08
N LYS A 87 9.54 6.94 10.90
CA LYS A 87 10.93 7.35 10.74
C LYS A 87 11.22 8.57 11.62
N PRO A 88 12.43 8.70 12.22
CA PRO A 88 12.73 9.79 13.14
C PRO A 88 12.45 11.18 12.57
N ALA A 89 12.83 11.44 11.32
CA ALA A 89 12.57 12.72 10.66
C ALA A 89 11.07 13.03 10.49
N ARG A 90 10.23 12.01 10.30
CA ARG A 90 8.77 12.16 10.18
C ARG A 90 8.14 12.42 11.55
N TYR A 91 8.55 11.65 12.56
CA TYR A 91 8.12 11.87 13.94
C TYR A 91 8.44 13.29 14.41
N GLN A 92 9.67 13.75 14.20
CA GLN A 92 10.09 15.09 14.57
C GLN A 92 9.26 16.18 13.89
N ARG A 93 9.03 16.02 12.58
CA ARG A 93 8.28 17.00 11.78
C ARG A 93 6.79 17.08 12.15
N TYR A 94 6.14 15.96 12.44
CA TYR A 94 4.67 15.90 12.52
C TYR A 94 4.13 15.68 13.94
N ILE A 95 4.92 15.15 14.86
CA ILE A 95 4.48 14.84 16.23
C ILE A 95 5.26 15.69 17.24
N ALA A 96 6.59 15.57 17.28
CA ALA A 96 7.39 16.23 18.30
C ALA A 96 7.28 17.76 18.27
N ALA A 97 7.09 18.35 17.07
CA ALA A 97 6.89 19.79 16.91
C ALA A 97 5.60 20.34 17.54
N HIS A 98 4.70 19.47 17.99
CA HIS A 98 3.39 19.81 18.56
C HIS A 98 3.15 19.21 19.95
N LEU A 99 4.19 18.62 20.56
CA LEU A 99 4.19 18.15 21.96
C LEU A 99 4.84 19.21 22.85
#